data_AF-A0A957VQT1-F1
#
_entry.id   AF-A0A957VQT1-F1
#
_cell.length_a   1.000
_cell.length_b   1.000
_cell.length_c   1.000
_cell.angle_alpha   90.00
_cell.angle_beta   90.00
_cell.angle_gamma   90.00
#
_symmetry.space_group_name_H-M   'P 1'
#
loop_
_entity.id
_entity.type
_entity.pdbx_description
1 polymer ?
#
loop_
_entity_poly.entity_id
_entity_poly.type
_entity_poly.pdbx_seq_one_letter_code
_entity_poly.pdbx_strand_id
1 'polypeptide(L)'
;YVAAHDYFRQHQADVEASLWRRLADTDMPHRRLDAANAILGRNIRAALLLGDMDFLSPDLEWIENLLVNHFQMPADMLNRYLEIYYEAAHDNLDARGDIIVMWLAQVAGIQPERDRVERVRVSQNRQ
;
A
#
# COMPACT_ATOMS: atom_id res chain seq x y z
N TYR A 1 -5.51 5.17 15.35
CA TYR A 1 -6.60 5.01 14.37
C TYR A 1 -7.13 6.34 13.85
N VAL A 2 -7.89 7.14 14.61
CA VAL A 2 -8.42 8.44 14.10
C VAL A 2 -7.33 9.40 13.56
N ALA A 3 -6.24 9.60 14.31
CA ALA A 3 -5.12 10.43 13.84
C ALA A 3 -4.46 9.87 12.56
N ALA A 4 -4.36 8.54 12.43
CA ALA A 4 -3.82 7.89 11.24
C ALA A 4 -4.78 7.99 10.05
N HIS A 5 -6.10 7.89 10.29
CA HIS A 5 -7.13 8.15 9.27
C HIS A 5 -7.00 9.56 8.70
N ASP A 6 -6.94 10.58 9.56
CA ASP A 6 -6.88 11.97 9.11
C ASP A 6 -5.56 12.29 8.41
N TYR A 7 -4.46 11.75 8.92
CA TYR A 7 -3.15 11.85 8.30
C TYR A 7 -3.12 11.19 6.93
N PHE A 8 -3.58 9.95 6.81
CA PHE A 8 -3.64 9.24 5.53
C PHE A 8 -4.54 9.96 4.53
N ARG A 9 -5.71 10.44 4.95
CA ARG A 9 -6.61 11.22 4.09
C ARG A 9 -5.92 12.46 3.48
N GLN A 10 -5.00 13.09 4.21
CA GLN A 10 -4.25 14.26 3.73
C GLN A 10 -3.13 13.89 2.75
N HIS A 11 -2.55 12.70 2.88
CA HIS A 11 -1.38 12.26 2.10
C HIS A 11 -1.72 11.19 1.05
N GLN A 12 -2.97 10.72 0.98
CA GLN A 12 -3.40 9.66 0.08
C GLN A 12 -3.11 10.03 -1.38
N ALA A 13 -3.32 11.28 -1.78
CA ALA A 13 -3.02 11.74 -3.13
C ALA A 13 -1.53 11.63 -3.47
N ASP A 14 -0.63 11.91 -2.52
CA ASP A 14 0.81 11.80 -2.71
C ASP A 14 1.26 10.32 -2.80
N VAL A 15 0.69 9.47 -1.93
CA VAL A 15 0.89 8.02 -1.96
C VAL A 15 0.45 7.45 -3.30
N GLU A 16 -0.76 7.77 -3.76
CA GLU A 16 -1.30 7.29 -5.04
C GLU A 16 -0.51 7.83 -6.23
N ALA A 17 -0.11 9.10 -6.22
CA ALA A 17 0.74 9.66 -7.27
C ALA A 17 2.12 8.99 -7.30
N SER A 18 2.67 8.62 -6.15
CA SER A 18 3.91 7.83 -6.06
C SER A 18 3.72 6.40 -6.59
N LEU A 19 2.63 5.74 -6.20
CA LEU A 19 2.24 4.42 -6.71
C LEU A 19 2.15 4.43 -8.24
N TRP A 20 1.42 5.37 -8.82
CA TRP A 20 1.23 5.43 -10.28
C TRP A 20 2.53 5.68 -11.04
N ARG A 21 3.42 6.52 -10.50
CA ARG A 21 4.75 6.72 -11.09
C ARG A 21 5.56 5.43 -11.09
N ARG A 22 5.55 4.67 -9.99
CA ARG A 22 6.25 3.38 -9.90
C ARG A 22 5.64 2.32 -10.83
N LEU A 23 4.32 2.29 -10.94
CA LEU A 23 3.61 1.38 -11.85
C LEU A 23 3.87 1.71 -13.33
N ALA A 24 4.13 2.98 -13.68
CA ALA A 24 4.48 3.38 -15.04
C ALA A 24 5.75 2.71 -15.57
N ASP A 25 6.65 2.32 -14.67
CA ASP A 25 7.90 1.61 -15.01
C ASP A 25 7.71 0.08 -15.05
N THR A 26 6.47 -0.43 -14.94
CA THR A 26 6.14 -1.84 -15.00
C THR A 26 5.22 -2.15 -16.19
N ASP A 27 5.19 -3.41 -16.63
CA ASP A 27 4.26 -3.87 -17.69
C ASP A 27 2.81 -4.06 -17.19
N MET A 28 2.49 -3.58 -15.98
CA MET A 28 1.15 -3.73 -15.42
C MET A 28 0.13 -2.83 -16.13
N PRO A 29 -1.07 -3.33 -16.44
CA PRO A 29 -2.09 -2.56 -17.13
C PRO A 29 -2.75 -1.52 -16.21
N HIS A 30 -2.31 -0.25 -16.27
CA HIS A 30 -2.80 0.87 -15.44
C HIS A 30 -4.33 0.93 -15.33
N ARG A 31 -5.06 0.88 -16.45
CA ARG A 31 -6.53 0.95 -16.47
C ARG A 31 -7.23 -0.15 -15.66
N ARG A 32 -6.57 -1.29 -15.46
CA ARG A 32 -7.12 -2.41 -14.68
C ARG A 32 -6.83 -2.25 -13.19
N LEU A 33 -5.76 -1.56 -12.84
CA LEU A 33 -5.36 -1.28 -11.47
C LEU A 33 -6.12 -0.10 -10.86
N ASP A 34 -6.64 0.83 -11.66
CA ASP A 34 -7.38 2.01 -11.17
C ASP A 34 -8.51 1.63 -10.20
N ALA A 35 -9.30 0.61 -10.57
CA ALA A 35 -10.41 0.12 -9.75
C ALA A 35 -9.93 -0.52 -8.44
N ALA A 36 -8.88 -1.34 -8.52
CA ALA A 36 -8.28 -1.97 -7.34
C ALA A 36 -7.70 -0.92 -6.38
N ASN A 37 -7.01 0.09 -6.91
CA ASN A 37 -6.44 1.18 -6.13
C ASN A 37 -7.51 2.04 -5.44
N ALA A 38 -8.55 2.44 -6.18
CA ALA A 38 -9.65 3.22 -5.62
C ALA A 38 -10.36 2.50 -4.47
N ILE A 39 -10.59 1.19 -4.62
CA ILE A 39 -11.24 0.37 -3.60
C ILE A 39 -10.33 0.17 -2.40
N LEU A 40 -9.06 -0.18 -2.61
CA LEU A 40 -8.09 -0.36 -1.53
C LEU A 40 -7.91 0.91 -0.71
N GLY A 41 -7.67 2.06 -1.36
CA GLY A 41 -7.49 3.35 -0.67
C GLY A 41 -8.73 3.77 0.14
N ARG A 42 -9.93 3.57 -0.42
CA ARG A 42 -11.20 3.82 0.29
C ARG A 42 -11.33 2.91 1.51
N ASN A 43 -11.01 1.63 1.37
CA ASN A 43 -11.22 0.67 2.43
C ASN A 43 -10.19 0.82 3.53
N ILE A 44 -8.93 1.18 3.22
CA ILE A 44 -7.92 1.56 4.24
C ILE A 44 -8.46 2.67 5.12
N ARG A 45 -9.08 3.70 4.53
CA ARG A 45 -9.72 4.78 5.31
C ARG A 45 -10.86 4.28 6.18
N ALA A 46 -11.72 3.41 5.65
CA ALA A 46 -12.83 2.84 6.42
C ALA A 46 -12.32 2.02 7.62
N ALA A 47 -11.34 1.14 7.39
CA ALA A 47 -10.69 0.33 8.42
C ALA A 47 -10.05 1.19 9.52
N LEU A 48 -9.35 2.27 9.14
CA LEU A 48 -8.77 3.22 10.09
C LEU A 48 -9.83 3.96 10.93
N LEU A 49 -11.00 4.25 10.34
CA LEU A 49 -12.12 4.87 11.04
C LEU A 49 -12.79 3.89 12.02
N LEU A 50 -12.92 2.62 11.62
CA LEU A 50 -13.47 1.54 12.44
C LEU A 50 -12.50 1.06 13.53
N GLY A 51 -11.21 1.42 13.44
CA GLY A 51 -10.22 1.14 14.46
C GLY A 51 -9.54 -0.22 14.32
N ASP A 52 -9.67 -0.87 13.16
CA ASP A 52 -9.15 -2.21 12.93
C ASP A 52 -8.81 -2.40 11.44
N MET A 53 -7.56 -2.76 11.15
CA MET A 53 -7.07 -2.99 9.79
C MET A 53 -7.45 -4.38 9.24
N ASP A 54 -7.84 -5.33 10.10
CA ASP A 54 -8.20 -6.69 9.68
C ASP A 54 -9.50 -6.73 8.85
N PHE A 55 -10.30 -5.65 8.93
CA PHE A 55 -11.46 -5.43 8.05
C PHE A 55 -11.12 -5.36 6.55
N LEU A 56 -9.84 -5.21 6.19
CA LEU A 56 -9.38 -5.20 4.80
C LEU A 56 -9.21 -6.59 4.20
N SER A 57 -9.23 -7.65 5.00
CA SER A 57 -8.97 -9.02 4.52
C SER A 57 -9.97 -9.47 3.45
N PRO A 58 -11.30 -9.29 3.62
CA PRO A 58 -12.28 -9.62 2.57
C PRO A 58 -12.11 -8.78 1.29
N ASP A 59 -11.62 -7.54 1.44
CA ASP A 59 -11.38 -6.66 0.30
C ASP A 59 -10.16 -7.10 -0.50
N LEU A 60 -9.14 -7.63 0.15
CA LEU A 60 -7.98 -8.21 -0.53
C LEU A 60 -8.36 -9.45 -1.34
N GLU A 61 -9.19 -10.35 -0.79
CA GLU A 61 -9.74 -11.49 -1.53
C GLU A 61 -10.54 -11.02 -2.76
N TRP A 62 -11.32 -9.94 -2.62
CA TRP A 62 -12.05 -9.35 -3.73
C TRP A 62 -11.13 -8.76 -4.80
N ILE A 63 -10.08 -8.02 -4.39
CA ILE A 63 -9.07 -7.47 -5.31
C ILE A 63 -8.35 -8.61 -6.03
N GLU A 64 -7.91 -9.64 -5.30
CA GLU A 64 -7.28 -10.83 -5.89
C GLU A 64 -8.16 -11.45 -6.98
N ASN A 65 -9.44 -11.68 -6.66
CA ASN A 65 -10.41 -12.23 -7.60
C ASN A 65 -10.64 -11.30 -8.81
N LEU A 66 -10.68 -9.98 -8.62
CA LEU A 66 -10.77 -9.03 -9.74
C LEU A 66 -9.53 -9.11 -10.64
N LEU A 67 -8.34 -9.08 -10.06
CA LEU A 67 -7.08 -9.06 -10.81
C LEU A 67 -6.85 -10.39 -11.54
N VAL A 68 -7.01 -11.51 -10.85
CA VAL A 68 -6.73 -12.84 -11.39
C VAL A 68 -7.88 -13.35 -12.26
N ASN A 69 -9.12 -13.34 -11.76
CA ASN A 69 -10.23 -14.01 -12.46
C ASN A 69 -10.92 -13.10 -13.48
N HIS A 70 -11.08 -11.80 -13.21
CA HIS A 70 -11.71 -10.90 -14.17
C HIS A 70 -10.70 -10.35 -15.19
N PHE A 71 -9.53 -9.93 -14.73
CA PHE A 71 -8.51 -9.33 -15.59
C PHE A 71 -7.46 -10.32 -16.11
N GLN A 72 -7.54 -11.59 -15.72
CA GLN A 72 -6.67 -12.68 -16.20
C GLN A 72 -5.18 -12.36 -15.98
N MET A 73 -4.87 -11.70 -14.86
CA MET A 73 -3.49 -11.36 -14.51
C MET A 73 -2.80 -12.53 -13.77
N PRO A 74 -1.47 -12.65 -13.92
CA PRO A 74 -0.68 -13.62 -13.14
C PRO A 74 -0.92 -13.49 -11.64
N ALA A 75 -0.90 -14.62 -10.92
CA ALA A 75 -1.19 -14.67 -9.48
C ALA A 75 -0.18 -13.86 -8.63
N ASP A 76 1.05 -13.69 -9.11
CA ASP A 76 2.09 -12.87 -8.49
C ASP A 76 1.88 -11.35 -8.67
N MET A 77 0.98 -10.92 -9.57
CA MET A 77 0.71 -9.50 -9.81
C MET A 77 0.13 -8.80 -8.60
N LEU A 78 -0.71 -9.47 -7.80
CA LEU A 78 -1.25 -8.86 -6.57
C LEU A 78 -0.13 -8.55 -5.60
N ASN A 79 0.78 -9.51 -5.36
CA ASN A 79 1.92 -9.30 -4.47
C ASN A 79 2.78 -8.14 -4.96
N ARG A 80 3.09 -8.11 -6.26
CA ARG A 80 3.90 -7.02 -6.83
C ARG A 80 3.20 -5.67 -6.73
N TYR A 81 1.89 -5.61 -6.92
CA TYR A 81 1.09 -4.40 -6.72
C TYR A 81 1.13 -3.93 -5.25
N LEU A 82 0.95 -4.86 -4.29
CA LEU A 82 1.00 -4.56 -2.86
C LEU A 82 2.40 -4.12 -2.40
N GLU A 83 3.47 -4.69 -2.96
CA GLU A 83 4.86 -4.24 -2.74
C GLU A 83 5.05 -2.79 -3.19
N ILE A 84 4.60 -2.44 -4.40
CA ILE A 84 4.74 -1.08 -4.94
C ILE A 84 3.87 -0.09 -4.13
N TYR A 85 2.70 -0.52 -3.66
CA TYR A 85 1.88 0.28 -2.74
C TYR A 85 2.59 0.47 -1.40
N TYR A 86 3.15 -0.59 -0.82
CA TYR A 86 3.97 -0.51 0.39
C TYR A 86 5.08 0.52 0.24
N GLU A 87 5.88 0.45 -0.83
CA GLU A 87 6.98 1.39 -1.08
C GLU A 87 6.46 2.84 -1.19
N ALA A 88 5.36 3.04 -1.92
CA ALA A 88 4.76 4.36 -2.06
C ALA A 88 4.25 4.92 -0.71
N ALA A 89 3.59 4.11 0.10
CA ALA A 89 3.13 4.50 1.43
C ALA A 89 4.31 4.77 2.36
N HIS A 90 5.31 3.91 2.34
CA HIS A 90 6.51 3.98 3.17
C HIS A 90 7.38 5.22 2.91
N ASP A 91 7.35 5.76 1.69
CA ASP A 91 8.10 6.95 1.30
C ASP A 91 7.34 8.26 1.55
N ASN A 92 6.00 8.22 1.59
CA ASN A 92 5.15 9.41 1.71
C ASN A 92 4.47 9.54 3.07
N LEU A 93 4.51 8.50 3.90
CA LEU A 93 3.96 8.50 5.25
C LEU A 93 5.08 8.43 6.29
N ASP A 94 4.98 9.28 7.32
CA ASP A 94 5.83 9.18 8.50
C ASP A 94 5.23 8.27 9.58
N ALA A 95 5.76 8.34 10.80
CA ALA A 95 5.33 7.53 11.94
C ALA A 95 3.80 7.58 12.20
N ARG A 96 3.10 8.64 11.78
CA ARG A 96 1.64 8.76 11.91
C ARG A 96 0.88 7.79 11.00
N GLY A 97 1.49 7.37 9.90
CA GLY A 97 0.97 6.38 8.95
C GLY A 97 1.55 4.97 9.13
N ASP A 98 2.37 4.73 10.16
CA ASP A 98 3.07 3.45 10.38
C ASP A 98 2.13 2.24 10.35
N ILE A 99 0.92 2.37 10.89
CA ILE A 99 -0.06 1.29 10.91
C ILE A 99 -0.45 0.80 9.50
N ILE A 100 -0.49 1.71 8.52
CA ILE A 100 -0.83 1.42 7.13
C ILE A 100 0.38 0.76 6.45
N VAL A 101 1.57 1.32 6.69
CA VAL A 101 2.83 0.81 6.15
C VAL A 101 3.11 -0.60 6.65
N MET A 102 2.88 -0.86 7.95
CA MET A 102 3.06 -2.19 8.54
C MET A 102 2.04 -3.19 8.01
N TRP A 103 0.77 -2.78 7.87
CA TRP A 103 -0.27 -3.63 7.29
C TRP A 103 0.06 -4.00 5.83
N LEU A 104 0.45 -3.01 5.01
CA LEU A 104 0.88 -3.23 3.62
C LEU A 104 2.08 -4.18 3.54
N ALA A 105 3.08 -4.01 4.43
CA ALA A 105 4.23 -4.90 4.50
C ALA A 105 3.79 -6.35 4.78
N GLN A 106 2.91 -6.54 5.77
CA GLN A 106 2.40 -7.86 6.14
C GLN A 106 1.69 -8.55 4.97
N VAL A 107 0.78 -7.85 4.28
CA VAL A 107 -0.01 -8.44 3.18
C VAL A 107 0.82 -8.61 1.90
N ALA A 108 1.88 -7.82 1.73
CA ALA A 108 2.87 -8.00 0.67
C ALA A 108 3.91 -9.10 0.99
N GLY A 109 3.88 -9.69 2.19
CA GLY A 109 4.88 -10.68 2.63
C GLY A 109 6.26 -10.09 2.93
N ILE A 110 6.36 -8.77 3.11
CA ILE A 110 7.57 -8.03 3.45
C ILE A 110 7.80 -8.08 4.97
N GLN A 111 9.04 -8.32 5.40
CA GLN A 111 9.43 -8.27 6.81
C GLN A 111 10.04 -6.89 7.15
N PRO A 112 9.28 -5.96 7.79
CA PRO A 112 9.69 -4.56 7.94
C PRO A 112 10.88 -4.33 8.89
N GLU A 113 11.23 -5.31 9.74
CA GLU A 113 12.39 -5.27 10.65
C GLU A 113 13.73 -5.09 9.92
N ARG A 114 13.86 -5.58 8.67
CA ARG A 114 15.10 -5.42 7.88
C ARG A 114 15.24 -4.02 7.28
N ASP A 115 14.13 -3.38 6.89
CA ASP A 115 14.16 -2.10 6.16
C ASP A 115 14.27 -0.87 7.08
N ARG A 116 13.80 -0.96 8.33
CA ARG A 116 13.96 0.13 9.33
C ARG A 116 15.43 0.38 9.70
N VAL A 117 16.22 -0.69 9.83
CA VAL A 117 17.65 -0.61 10.19
C VAL A 117 18.47 0.06 9.07
N GLU A 118 18.13 -0.20 7.81
CA GLU A 118 18.80 0.38 6.65
C GLU A 118 18.59 1.90 6.58
N ARG A 119 17.37 2.40 6.84
CA ARG A 119 17.06 3.85 6.78
C ARG A 119 17.69 4.67 7.91
N VAL A 120 17.79 4.12 9.11
CA VAL A 120 18.54 4.76 10.21
C VAL A 120 20.02 4.90 9.81
N ARG A 121 20.60 3.86 9.18
CA ARG A 121 22.00 3.88 8.72
C ARG A 121 22.23 4.86 7.56
N VAL A 122 21.34 4.92 6.57
CA VAL A 122 21.46 5.84 5.42
C VAL A 122 21.28 7.30 5.84
N SER A 123 20.44 7.57 6.84
CA SER A 123 20.25 8.93 7.39
C SER A 123 21.43 9.39 8.26
N GLN A 124 22.13 8.46 8.92
CA GLN A 124 23.31 8.74 9.73
C GLN A 124 24.61 8.87 8.90
N ASN A 125 24.68 8.28 7.70
CA ASN A 125 25.85 8.36 6.81
C ASN A 125 25.84 9.58 5.85
N ARG A 126 24.86 10.48 5.96
CA ARG A 126 24.80 11.75 5.21
C ARG A 126 25.21 12.97 6.04
N GLN A 127 25.93 12.76 7.15
CA GLN A 127 26.55 13.82 7.96
C GLN A 127 28.08 13.80 7.83
#